data_AF-A0A533S5I4-F1
#
_entry.id   AF-A0A533S5I4-F1
#
_cell.length_a   1.000
_cell.length_b   1.000
_cell.length_c   1.000
_cell.angle_alpha   90.00
_cell.angle_beta   90.00
_cell.angle_gamma   90.00
#
_symmetry.space_group_name_H-M   'P 1'
#
loop_
_entity.id
_entity.type
_entity.pdbx_description
1 polymer ?
#
loop_
_entity_poly.entity_id
_entity_poly.type
_entity_poly.pdbx_seq_one_letter_code
_entity_poly.pdbx_strand_id
1 'polypeptide(L)'
;SNVVGQALPGKPADEAGIRQGDRIVEINGRKVETWEQITNSIHKNPGKEVQLTVVRNGAGKKIEVTPVYDEKNKIGLIGMHPSTNRPGFIGAVKLGTVQTYQTLALTLDFLGKMFTKEVPLGELGGPVRITSELGKAAEMGPFYLLSFAGFLNIQIGLFNLLPIPALDGSRIVFLAFEGLRGRPVDPTKENFIHLVGLGLLLLLIVVITYRDIVQILS
;
A
#
# COMPACT_ATOMS: atom_id res chain seq x y z
N SER A 1 6.60 2.55 -15.49
CA SER A 1 7.82 2.45 -16.31
C SER A 1 7.97 1.02 -16.79
N ASN A 2 8.38 0.78 -18.03
CA ASN A 2 8.71 -0.54 -18.60
C ASN A 2 10.22 -0.66 -18.93
N VAL A 3 11.04 0.16 -18.27
CA VAL A 3 12.49 0.21 -18.45
C VAL A 3 13.19 -0.59 -17.36
N VAL A 4 14.14 -1.42 -17.74
CA VAL A 4 14.98 -2.23 -16.85
C VAL A 4 15.99 -1.34 -16.15
N GLY A 5 16.02 -1.41 -14.82
CA GLY A 5 16.97 -0.70 -13.97
C GLY A 5 18.21 -1.52 -13.69
N GLN A 6 18.01 -2.81 -13.38
CA GLN A 6 19.08 -3.73 -13.07
C GLN A 6 18.66 -5.17 -13.43
N ALA A 7 19.58 -5.94 -14.00
CA ALA A 7 19.52 -7.40 -14.02
C ALA A 7 20.51 -7.93 -12.99
N LEU A 8 20.06 -8.85 -12.13
CA LEU A 8 20.89 -9.42 -11.07
C LEU A 8 21.91 -10.40 -11.69
N PRO A 9 23.21 -10.28 -11.37
CA PRO A 9 24.24 -11.17 -11.92
C PRO A 9 23.93 -12.65 -11.69
N GLY A 10 24.09 -13.48 -12.73
CA GLY A 10 23.87 -14.93 -12.65
C GLY A 10 22.41 -15.34 -12.44
N LYS A 11 21.46 -14.45 -12.77
CA LYS A 11 20.02 -14.78 -12.83
C LYS A 11 19.57 -14.87 -14.30
N PRO A 12 18.41 -15.50 -14.57
CA PRO A 12 17.98 -15.76 -15.95
C PRO A 12 17.95 -14.52 -16.86
N ALA A 13 17.57 -13.34 -16.33
CA ALA A 13 17.57 -12.10 -17.10
C ALA A 13 18.98 -11.68 -17.54
N ASP A 14 19.97 -11.81 -16.65
CA ASP A 14 21.37 -11.49 -16.94
C ASP A 14 21.97 -12.48 -17.94
N GLU A 15 21.71 -13.78 -17.76
CA GLU A 15 22.14 -14.85 -18.67
C GLU A 15 21.53 -14.71 -20.08
N ALA A 16 20.26 -14.31 -20.16
CA ALA A 16 19.58 -14.01 -21.42
C ALA A 16 20.09 -12.71 -22.08
N GLY A 17 20.97 -11.96 -21.41
CA GLY A 17 21.62 -10.76 -21.92
C GLY A 17 20.74 -9.50 -21.85
N ILE A 18 19.76 -9.47 -20.95
CA ILE A 18 19.00 -8.26 -20.60
C ILE A 18 19.93 -7.32 -19.84
N ARG A 19 19.87 -6.03 -20.17
CA ARG A 19 20.75 -5.01 -19.60
C ARG A 19 19.98 -3.83 -19.05
N GLN A 20 20.62 -3.10 -18.15
CA GLN A 20 20.13 -1.80 -17.68
C GLN A 20 19.86 -0.88 -18.88
N GLY A 21 18.71 -0.21 -18.86
CA GLY A 21 18.25 0.69 -19.92
C GLY A 21 17.39 0.03 -20.99
N ASP A 22 17.29 -1.30 -21.01
CA ASP A 22 16.37 -1.99 -21.93
C ASP A 22 14.92 -1.61 -21.64
N ARG A 23 14.15 -1.30 -22.69
CA ARG A 23 12.71 -1.10 -22.59
C ARG A 23 11.96 -2.32 -23.07
N ILE A 24 11.19 -2.96 -22.20
CA ILE A 24 10.38 -4.13 -22.57
C ILE A 24 9.08 -3.60 -23.19
N VAL A 25 8.85 -3.93 -24.46
CA VAL A 25 7.67 -3.46 -25.22
C VAL A 25 6.66 -4.57 -25.44
N GLU A 26 7.09 -5.83 -25.49
CA GLU A 26 6.19 -6.97 -25.66
C GLU A 26 6.69 -8.20 -24.87
N ILE A 27 5.75 -9.04 -24.47
CA ILE A 27 5.98 -10.35 -23.86
C ILE A 27 5.10 -11.37 -24.57
N ASN A 28 5.68 -12.42 -25.14
CA ASN A 28 4.99 -13.45 -25.91
C ASN A 28 4.05 -12.86 -26.98
N GLY A 29 4.52 -11.82 -27.68
CA GLY A 29 3.75 -11.10 -28.71
C GLY A 29 2.64 -10.17 -28.19
N ARG A 30 2.48 -10.02 -26.87
CA ARG A 30 1.52 -9.08 -26.27
C ARG A 30 2.24 -7.81 -25.83
N LYS A 31 1.72 -6.65 -26.23
CA LYS A 31 2.25 -5.34 -25.81
C LYS A 31 2.13 -5.16 -24.30
N VAL A 32 3.17 -4.58 -23.70
CA VAL A 32 3.23 -4.23 -22.28
C VAL A 32 3.67 -2.77 -22.10
N GLU A 33 3.00 -2.07 -21.19
CA GLU A 33 3.24 -0.65 -20.90
C GLU A 33 3.71 -0.42 -19.47
N THR A 34 3.33 -1.31 -18.54
CA THR A 34 3.63 -1.16 -17.11
C THR A 34 4.55 -2.27 -16.60
N TRP A 35 5.35 -1.97 -15.58
CA TRP A 35 6.17 -2.97 -14.90
C TRP A 35 5.31 -4.09 -14.30
N GLU A 36 4.12 -3.76 -13.81
CA GLU A 36 3.17 -4.72 -13.26
C GLU A 36 2.72 -5.76 -14.30
N GLN A 37 2.44 -5.35 -15.54
CA GLN A 37 2.14 -6.29 -16.63
C GLN A 37 3.32 -7.22 -16.94
N ILE A 38 4.54 -6.68 -16.89
CA ILE A 38 5.79 -7.44 -17.08
C ILE A 38 5.92 -8.50 -15.98
N THR A 39 5.89 -8.06 -14.73
CA THR A 39 6.00 -8.92 -13.54
C THR A 39 4.93 -10.01 -13.52
N ASN A 40 3.66 -9.65 -13.77
CA ASN A 40 2.55 -10.61 -13.80
C ASN A 40 2.69 -11.67 -14.89
N SER A 41 3.24 -11.31 -16.06
CA SER A 41 3.45 -12.25 -17.16
C SER A 41 4.56 -13.24 -16.84
N ILE A 42 5.65 -12.79 -16.20
CA ILE A 42 6.77 -13.64 -15.79
C ILE A 42 6.35 -14.57 -14.66
N HIS A 43 5.70 -14.04 -13.62
CA HIS A 43 5.32 -14.81 -12.42
C HIS A 43 4.43 -16.02 -12.75
N LYS A 44 3.59 -15.92 -13.79
CA LYS A 44 2.67 -16.97 -14.24
C LYS A 44 3.31 -18.08 -15.09
N ASN A 45 4.58 -17.94 -15.48
CA ASN A 45 5.25 -18.86 -16.39
C ASN A 45 6.56 -19.45 -15.82
N PRO A 46 6.57 -20.04 -14.61
CA PRO A 46 7.75 -20.70 -14.08
C PRO A 46 8.15 -21.91 -14.94
N GLY A 47 9.44 -22.02 -15.24
CA GLY A 47 10.01 -23.11 -16.04
C GLY A 47 9.60 -23.12 -17.52
N LYS A 48 8.82 -22.14 -17.97
CA LYS A 48 8.42 -21.99 -19.37
C LYS A 48 9.18 -20.84 -20.00
N GLU A 49 9.70 -21.04 -21.19
CA GLU A 49 10.37 -19.99 -21.93
C GLU A 49 9.41 -18.85 -22.25
N VAL A 50 9.86 -17.62 -21.98
CA VAL A 50 9.14 -16.38 -22.23
C VAL A 50 9.94 -15.55 -23.21
N GLN A 51 9.32 -15.16 -24.32
CA GLN A 51 9.93 -14.27 -25.31
C GLN A 51 9.64 -12.82 -24.95
N LEU A 52 10.69 -12.05 -24.66
CA LEU A 52 10.65 -10.62 -24.42
C LEU A 52 11.09 -9.87 -25.68
N THR A 53 10.30 -8.90 -26.14
CA THR A 53 10.77 -7.91 -27.11
C THR A 53 11.27 -6.69 -26.34
N VAL A 54 12.58 -6.45 -26.40
CA VAL A 54 13.24 -5.31 -25.77
C VAL A 54 13.68 -4.29 -26.82
N VAL A 55 13.59 -3.01 -26.50
CA VAL A 55 14.17 -1.93 -27.31
C VAL A 55 15.43 -1.45 -26.61
N ARG A 56 16.57 -1.62 -27.28
CA ARG A 56 17.90 -1.18 -26.83
C ARG A 56 18.49 -0.28 -27.91
N ASN A 57 18.84 0.97 -27.56
CA ASN A 57 19.38 1.95 -28.51
C ASN A 57 18.49 2.17 -29.76
N GLY A 58 17.17 2.08 -29.60
CA GLY A 58 16.20 2.25 -30.69
C GLY A 58 15.95 1.00 -31.55
N ALA A 59 16.74 -0.06 -31.40
CA ALA A 59 16.53 -1.33 -32.10
C ALA A 59 15.74 -2.32 -31.23
N GLY A 60 14.74 -2.98 -31.83
CA GLY A 60 14.02 -4.08 -31.21
C GLY A 60 14.82 -5.37 -31.26
N LYS A 61 15.02 -6.02 -30.11
CA LYS A 61 15.67 -7.32 -29.96
C LYS A 61 14.72 -8.28 -29.25
N LYS A 62 14.58 -9.48 -29.78
CA LYS A 62 13.88 -10.57 -29.10
C LYS A 62 14.88 -11.32 -28.20
N ILE A 63 14.48 -11.55 -26.96
CA ILE A 63 15.27 -12.24 -25.94
C ILE A 63 14.38 -13.31 -25.32
N GLU A 64 14.86 -14.54 -25.30
CA GLU A 64 14.17 -15.65 -24.65
C GLU A 64 14.76 -15.83 -23.26
N VAL A 65 13.87 -15.94 -22.27
CA VAL A 65 14.25 -16.10 -20.87
C VAL A 65 13.34 -17.12 -20.21
N THR A 66 13.93 -18.01 -19.42
CA THR A 66 13.18 -19.03 -18.68
C THR A 66 13.12 -18.64 -17.19
N PRO A 67 11.95 -18.29 -16.65
CA PRO A 67 11.80 -17.96 -15.24
C PRO A 67 12.10 -19.17 -14.35
N VAL A 68 12.94 -18.96 -13.34
CA VAL A 68 13.23 -19.96 -12.31
C VAL A 68 12.10 -19.94 -11.29
N TYR A 69 11.62 -21.12 -10.89
CA TYR A 69 10.57 -21.24 -9.89
C TYR A 69 11.10 -20.89 -8.49
N ASP A 70 10.42 -19.99 -7.80
CA ASP A 70 10.69 -19.63 -6.41
C ASP A 70 9.68 -20.33 -5.49
N GLU A 71 10.14 -21.33 -4.74
CA GLU A 71 9.30 -22.15 -3.87
C GLU A 71 8.62 -21.33 -2.76
N LYS A 72 9.29 -20.27 -2.27
CA LYS A 72 8.77 -19.44 -1.19
C LYS A 72 7.52 -18.67 -1.59
N ASN A 73 7.51 -18.13 -2.81
CA ASN A 73 6.43 -17.26 -3.30
C ASN A 73 5.55 -17.95 -4.36
N LYS A 74 5.86 -19.19 -4.77
CA LYS A 74 5.15 -19.96 -5.81
C LYS A 74 5.01 -19.22 -7.16
N ILE A 75 6.05 -18.50 -7.56
CA ILE A 75 6.10 -17.66 -8.76
C ILE A 75 7.37 -17.90 -9.57
N GLY A 76 7.33 -17.59 -10.87
CA GLY A 76 8.53 -17.53 -11.70
C GLY A 76 9.31 -16.22 -11.53
N LEU A 77 10.63 -16.27 -11.41
CA LEU A 77 11.50 -15.11 -11.29
C LEU A 77 12.62 -15.16 -12.32
N ILE A 78 12.94 -13.99 -12.90
CA ILE A 78 14.09 -13.83 -13.82
C ILE A 78 15.16 -12.88 -13.27
N GLY A 79 14.95 -12.27 -12.10
CA GLY A 79 15.97 -11.47 -11.40
C GLY A 79 16.22 -10.10 -12.03
N MET A 80 15.18 -9.33 -12.34
CA MET A 80 15.28 -7.97 -12.85
C MET A 80 14.43 -6.99 -12.05
N HIS A 81 14.97 -5.78 -11.88
CA HIS A 81 14.34 -4.67 -11.17
C HIS A 81 14.04 -3.51 -12.12
N PRO A 82 12.93 -2.78 -11.88
CA PRO A 82 12.59 -1.61 -12.69
C PRO A 82 13.65 -0.54 -12.54
N SER A 83 13.81 0.27 -13.58
CA SER A 83 14.56 1.52 -13.46
C SER A 83 13.83 2.42 -12.49
N THR A 84 14.45 2.64 -11.32
CA THR A 84 14.03 3.67 -10.37
C THR A 84 14.34 5.02 -10.99
N ASN A 85 13.51 5.45 -11.93
CA ASN A 85 13.53 6.83 -12.33
C ASN A 85 12.98 7.62 -11.14
N ARG A 86 13.88 8.21 -10.34
CA ARG A 86 13.47 9.07 -9.23
C ARG A 86 12.60 10.15 -9.84
N PRO A 87 11.28 10.15 -9.56
CA PRO A 87 10.42 11.14 -10.16
C PRO A 87 10.94 12.51 -9.72
N GLY A 88 11.06 13.45 -10.66
CA GLY A 88 11.33 14.84 -10.30
C GLY A 88 10.26 15.33 -9.31
N PHE A 89 10.51 16.43 -8.61
CA PHE A 89 9.64 16.92 -7.53
C PHE A 89 8.13 16.86 -7.86
N ILE A 90 7.73 17.37 -9.02
CA ILE A 90 6.33 17.37 -9.48
C ILE A 90 5.80 15.93 -9.68
N GLY A 91 6.61 15.06 -10.28
CA GLY A 91 6.26 13.65 -10.44
C GLY A 91 6.13 12.93 -9.10
N ALA A 92 6.98 13.27 -8.13
CA ALA A 92 6.95 12.70 -6.79
C ALA A 92 5.67 13.13 -6.05
N VAL A 93 5.27 14.40 -6.15
CA VAL A 93 4.00 14.89 -5.62
C VAL A 93 2.82 14.16 -6.26
N LYS A 94 2.79 14.05 -7.60
CA LYS A 94 1.72 13.35 -8.32
C LYS A 94 1.61 11.88 -7.91
N LEU A 95 2.74 11.17 -7.86
CA LEU A 95 2.79 9.78 -7.43
C LEU A 95 2.36 9.63 -5.97
N GLY A 96 2.81 10.53 -5.10
CA GLY A 96 2.38 10.60 -3.70
C GLY A 96 0.86 10.76 -3.59
N THR A 97 0.26 11.69 -4.32
CA THR A 97 -1.20 11.89 -4.32
C THR A 97 -1.95 10.65 -4.80
N VAL A 98 -1.51 10.02 -5.88
CA VAL A 98 -2.12 8.79 -6.40
C VAL A 98 -2.02 7.66 -5.37
N GLN A 99 -0.84 7.48 -4.75
CA GLN A 99 -0.62 6.47 -3.73
C GLN A 99 -1.47 6.73 -2.48
N THR A 100 -1.60 7.99 -2.04
CA THR A 100 -2.48 8.37 -0.94
C THR A 100 -3.93 8.00 -1.24
N TYR A 101 -4.42 8.31 -2.45
CA TYR A 101 -5.78 7.97 -2.85
C TYR A 101 -6.02 6.45 -2.89
N GLN A 102 -5.06 5.68 -3.44
CA GLN A 102 -5.15 4.23 -3.48
C GLN A 102 -5.17 3.61 -2.07
N THR A 103 -4.28 4.06 -1.19
CA THR A 103 -4.25 3.61 0.22
C THR A 103 -5.54 3.96 0.94
N LEU A 104 -6.09 5.15 0.70
CA LEU A 104 -7.36 5.57 1.28
C LEU A 104 -8.52 4.69 0.79
N ALA A 105 -8.61 4.43 -0.51
CA ALA A 105 -9.66 3.61 -1.10
C ALA A 105 -9.61 2.16 -0.58
N LEU A 106 -8.42 1.57 -0.48
CA LEU A 106 -8.23 0.23 0.08
C LEU A 106 -8.61 0.20 1.57
N THR A 107 -8.25 1.23 2.32
CA THR A 107 -8.59 1.30 3.75
C THR A 107 -10.10 1.44 3.94
N LEU A 108 -10.79 2.24 3.12
CA LEU A 108 -12.25 2.35 3.14
C LEU A 108 -12.96 1.02 2.77
N ASP A 109 -12.46 0.30 1.77
CA ASP A 109 -12.95 -1.05 1.43
C ASP A 109 -12.77 -2.02 2.61
N PHE A 110 -11.60 -2.00 3.26
CA PHE A 110 -11.33 -2.78 4.45
C PHE A 110 -12.25 -2.43 5.62
N LEU A 111 -12.47 -1.13 5.89
CA LEU A 111 -13.44 -0.67 6.89
C LEU A 111 -14.85 -1.20 6.57
N GLY A 112 -15.28 -1.12 5.31
CA GLY A 112 -16.58 -1.64 4.85
C GLY A 112 -16.74 -3.14 5.12
N LYS A 113 -15.70 -3.94 4.80
CA LYS A 113 -15.69 -5.38 5.03
C LYS A 113 -15.69 -5.80 6.50
N MET A 114 -15.18 -4.94 7.39
CA MET A 114 -15.32 -5.17 8.84
C MET A 114 -16.77 -5.05 9.29
N PHE A 115 -17.54 -4.11 8.73
CA PHE A 115 -18.97 -4.00 9.03
C PHE A 115 -19.79 -5.18 8.47
N THR A 116 -19.39 -5.77 7.34
CA THR A 116 -20.01 -6.98 6.79
C THR A 116 -19.58 -8.28 7.50
N LYS A 117 -18.70 -8.19 8.52
CA LYS A 117 -18.12 -9.31 9.29
C LYS A 117 -17.24 -10.27 8.47
N GLU A 118 -16.81 -9.88 7.28
CA GLU A 118 -15.85 -10.68 6.49
C GLU A 118 -14.45 -10.63 7.08
N VAL A 119 -14.14 -9.56 7.82
CA VAL A 119 -12.86 -9.35 8.47
C VAL A 119 -13.05 -9.38 9.99
N PRO A 120 -12.36 -10.29 10.72
CA PRO A 120 -12.46 -10.33 12.16
C PRO A 120 -11.84 -9.07 12.79
N LEU A 121 -12.45 -8.57 13.87
CA LEU A 121 -12.00 -7.40 14.64
C LEU A 121 -10.56 -7.52 15.20
N GLY A 122 -9.93 -8.69 15.07
CA GLY A 122 -8.53 -8.91 15.44
C GLY A 122 -7.48 -8.48 14.45
N GLU A 123 -7.92 -8.13 13.26
CA GLU A 123 -7.05 -7.58 12.22
C GLU A 123 -6.72 -6.10 12.49
N LEU A 124 -7.47 -5.44 13.39
CA LEU A 124 -7.19 -4.08 13.85
C LEU A 124 -5.98 -4.09 14.79
N GLY A 125 -4.86 -3.52 14.32
CA GLY A 125 -3.70 -3.26 15.16
C GLY A 125 -3.94 -2.10 16.11
N GLY A 126 -3.64 -2.29 17.39
CA GLY A 126 -3.69 -1.22 18.39
C GLY A 126 -2.39 -0.42 18.51
N PRO A 127 -2.32 0.47 19.52
CA PRO A 127 -1.15 1.31 19.76
C PRO A 127 0.14 0.52 19.96
N VAL A 128 0.07 -0.65 20.61
CA VAL A 128 1.25 -1.48 20.90
C VAL A 128 1.77 -2.14 19.64
N ARG A 129 0.88 -2.61 18.75
CA ARG A 129 1.32 -3.12 17.45
C ARG A 129 1.95 -2.01 16.62
N ILE A 130 1.39 -0.80 16.63
CA ILE A 130 1.95 0.35 15.90
C ILE A 130 3.38 0.66 16.38
N THR A 131 3.63 0.69 17.69
CA THR A 131 4.99 0.95 18.20
C THR A 131 5.96 -0.16 17.83
N SER A 132 5.53 -1.42 17.84
CA SER A 132 6.38 -2.54 17.43
C SER A 132 6.74 -2.51 15.94
N GLU A 133 5.78 -2.19 15.07
CA GLU A 133 6.01 -2.07 13.63
C GLU A 133 6.86 -0.84 13.29
N LEU A 134 6.69 0.27 14.04
CA LEU A 134 7.57 1.43 13.94
C LEU A 134 9.03 1.06 14.27
N GLY A 135 9.25 0.24 15.31
CA GLY A 135 10.56 -0.28 15.67
C GLY A 135 11.21 -1.07 14.54
N LYS A 136 10.47 -2.03 13.95
CA LYS A 136 10.93 -2.78 12.77
C LYS A 136 11.25 -1.87 11.59
N ALA A 137 10.41 -0.86 11.33
CA ALA A 137 10.64 0.11 10.26
C ALA A 137 11.91 0.95 10.49
N ALA A 138 12.21 1.30 11.74
CA ALA A 138 13.43 2.01 12.10
C ALA A 138 14.68 1.15 11.87
N GLU A 139 14.62 -0.14 12.21
CA GLU A 139 15.72 -1.10 11.97
C GLU A 139 15.99 -1.33 10.48
N MET A 140 14.94 -1.34 9.65
CA MET A 140 15.06 -1.45 8.19
C MET A 140 15.65 -0.18 7.54
N GLY A 141 15.73 0.92 8.28
CA GLY A 141 16.40 2.16 7.88
C GLY A 141 15.46 3.33 7.59
N PRO A 142 16.04 4.52 7.31
CA PRO A 142 15.29 5.78 7.30
C PRO A 142 14.21 5.85 6.22
N PHE A 143 14.39 5.16 5.10
CA PHE A 143 13.39 5.13 4.02
C PHE A 143 12.11 4.39 4.46
N TYR A 144 12.24 3.26 5.14
CA TYR A 144 11.09 2.49 5.65
C TYR A 144 10.40 3.22 6.78
N LEU A 145 11.17 3.83 7.69
CA LEU A 145 10.64 4.67 8.76
C LEU A 145 9.80 5.83 8.22
N LEU A 146 10.31 6.55 7.20
CA LEU A 146 9.58 7.66 6.58
C LEU A 146 8.31 7.17 5.83
N SER A 147 8.41 6.03 5.14
CA SER A 147 7.27 5.42 4.45
C SER A 147 6.18 4.99 5.44
N PHE A 148 6.58 4.41 6.58
CA PHE A 148 5.68 4.02 7.66
C PHE A 148 5.03 5.24 8.34
N ALA A 149 5.80 6.30 8.61
CA ALA A 149 5.26 7.56 9.13
C ALA A 149 4.23 8.18 8.15
N GLY A 150 4.53 8.16 6.85
CA GLY A 150 3.58 8.59 5.81
C GLY A 150 2.30 7.75 5.80
N PHE A 151 2.42 6.43 5.90
CA PHE A 151 1.28 5.52 6.02
C PHE A 151 0.42 5.83 7.27
N LEU A 152 1.04 5.98 8.45
CA LEU A 152 0.32 6.33 9.68
C LEU A 152 -0.40 7.68 9.58
N ASN A 153 0.21 8.69 8.97
CA ASN A 153 -0.43 10.00 8.78
C ASN A 153 -1.70 9.90 7.92
N ILE A 154 -1.70 9.06 6.89
CA ILE A 154 -2.90 8.78 6.10
C ILE A 154 -3.99 8.15 6.98
N GLN A 155 -3.64 7.20 7.83
CA GLN A 155 -4.60 6.53 8.71
C GLN A 155 -5.17 7.47 9.77
N ILE A 156 -4.33 8.25 10.46
CA ILE A 156 -4.78 9.25 11.44
C ILE A 156 -5.71 10.27 10.77
N GLY A 157 -5.34 10.75 9.59
CA GLY A 157 -6.19 11.65 8.80
C GLY A 157 -7.54 11.04 8.43
N LEU A 158 -7.56 9.78 7.96
CA LEU A 158 -8.80 9.07 7.64
C LEU A 158 -9.68 8.86 8.88
N PHE A 159 -9.11 8.36 9.99
CA PHE A 159 -9.87 8.11 11.21
C PHE A 159 -10.46 9.41 11.78
N ASN A 160 -9.72 10.52 11.73
CA ASN A 160 -10.22 11.82 12.16
C ASN A 160 -11.39 12.34 11.31
N LEU A 161 -11.57 11.85 10.08
CA LEU A 161 -12.71 12.20 9.23
C LEU A 161 -13.93 11.31 9.46
N LEU A 162 -13.81 10.20 10.21
CA LEU A 162 -14.95 9.34 10.49
C LEU A 162 -15.97 10.05 11.39
N PRO A 163 -17.27 9.73 11.25
CA PRO A 163 -18.36 10.31 12.02
C PRO A 163 -18.44 9.72 13.44
N ILE A 164 -17.30 9.63 14.14
CA ILE A 164 -17.21 9.08 15.49
C ILE A 164 -17.14 10.24 16.48
N PRO A 165 -18.02 10.28 17.49
CA PRO A 165 -17.95 11.33 18.51
C PRO A 165 -16.60 11.32 19.23
N ALA A 166 -16.09 12.52 19.53
CA ALA A 166 -14.71 12.83 19.95
C ALA A 166 -13.68 13.06 18.82
N LEU A 167 -14.00 12.75 17.57
CA LEU A 167 -13.15 13.06 16.41
C LEU A 167 -13.70 14.23 15.59
N ASP A 168 -12.84 14.89 14.82
CA ASP A 168 -13.18 16.08 14.02
C ASP A 168 -14.32 15.83 13.00
N GLY A 169 -14.38 14.61 12.45
CA GLY A 169 -15.40 14.20 11.49
C GLY A 169 -16.82 14.24 12.03
N SER A 170 -17.01 14.04 13.34
CA SER A 170 -18.34 14.18 13.96
C SER A 170 -18.87 15.62 13.87
N ARG A 171 -17.99 16.62 13.90
CA ARG A 171 -18.36 18.02 13.73
C ARG A 171 -18.84 18.33 12.31
N ILE A 172 -18.25 17.68 11.31
CA ILE A 172 -18.71 17.77 9.91
C ILE A 172 -20.15 17.25 9.81
N VAL A 173 -20.46 16.14 10.47
CA VAL A 173 -21.82 15.58 10.52
C VAL A 173 -22.79 16.53 11.22
N PHE A 174 -22.40 17.09 12.37
CA PHE A 174 -23.24 18.05 13.09
C PHE A 174 -23.51 19.30 12.26
N LEU A 175 -22.49 19.87 11.61
CA LEU A 175 -22.65 21.03 10.72
C LEU A 175 -23.56 20.72 9.53
N ALA A 176 -23.41 19.54 8.90
CA ALA A 176 -24.30 19.12 7.83
C ALA A 176 -25.76 18.99 8.32
N PHE A 177 -25.93 18.43 9.53
CA PHE A 177 -27.24 18.30 10.16
C PHE A 177 -27.85 19.66 10.56
N GLU A 178 -27.07 20.60 11.08
CA GLU A 178 -27.48 21.97 11.37
C GLU A 178 -27.90 22.72 10.10
N GLY A 179 -27.12 22.57 9.02
CA GLY A 179 -27.44 23.16 7.72
C GLY A 179 -28.79 22.68 7.18
N LEU A 180 -29.12 21.39 7.35
CA LEU A 180 -30.43 20.85 7.00
C LEU A 180 -31.54 21.30 7.95
N ARG A 181 -31.24 21.45 9.25
CA ARG A 181 -32.21 21.76 10.30
C ARG A 181 -32.48 23.26 10.45
N GLY A 182 -31.61 24.12 9.92
CA GLY A 182 -31.69 25.58 10.00
C GLY A 182 -31.51 26.15 11.41
N ARG A 183 -31.08 25.34 12.38
CA ARG A 183 -30.82 25.76 13.77
C ARG A 183 -29.63 25.02 14.36
N PRO A 184 -28.83 25.67 15.22
CA PRO A 184 -27.67 25.06 15.84
C PRO A 184 -28.10 23.91 16.77
N VAL A 185 -27.23 22.90 16.88
CA VAL A 185 -27.32 21.86 17.89
C VAL A 185 -27.01 22.49 19.24
N ASP A 186 -27.69 21.99 20.27
CA ASP A 186 -27.47 22.43 21.64
C ASP A 186 -26.03 22.06 22.07
N PRO A 187 -25.17 23.04 22.43
CA PRO A 187 -23.77 22.79 22.78
C PRO A 187 -23.61 21.83 23.97
N THR A 188 -24.57 21.80 24.90
CA THR A 188 -24.53 20.89 26.05
C THR A 188 -24.78 19.44 25.62
N LYS A 189 -25.67 19.23 24.64
CA LYS A 189 -25.95 17.90 24.08
C LYS A 189 -24.81 17.40 23.21
N GLU A 190 -24.24 18.29 22.40
CA GLU A 190 -23.05 17.99 21.60
C GLU A 190 -21.88 17.57 22.51
N ASN A 191 -21.54 18.37 23.52
CA ASN A 191 -20.48 18.04 24.48
C ASN A 191 -20.71 16.69 25.17
N PHE A 192 -21.94 16.37 25.55
CA PHE A 192 -22.26 15.08 26.15
C PHE A 192 -22.01 13.91 25.17
N ILE A 193 -22.43 14.05 23.91
CA ILE A 193 -22.18 13.04 22.86
C ILE A 193 -20.68 12.85 22.64
N HIS A 194 -19.90 13.93 22.59
CA HIS A 194 -18.44 13.86 22.50
C HIS A 194 -17.80 13.19 23.71
N LEU A 195 -18.25 13.48 24.93
CA LEU A 195 -17.72 12.87 26.15
C LEU A 195 -18.01 11.36 26.20
N VAL A 196 -19.23 10.95 25.86
CA VAL A 196 -19.60 9.53 25.76
C VAL A 196 -18.77 8.84 24.68
N GLY A 197 -18.63 9.47 23.51
CA GLY A 197 -17.78 8.96 22.43
C GLY A 197 -16.32 8.78 22.83
N LEU A 198 -15.75 9.78 23.51
CA LEU A 198 -14.39 9.71 24.02
C LEU A 198 -14.23 8.55 25.00
N GLY A 199 -15.18 8.37 25.92
CA GLY A 199 -15.19 7.26 26.86
C GLY A 199 -15.21 5.89 26.16
N LEU A 200 -16.07 5.74 25.15
CA LEU A 200 -16.15 4.51 24.33
C LEU A 200 -14.88 4.28 23.51
N LEU A 201 -14.28 5.34 22.96
CA LEU A 201 -13.05 5.27 22.19
C LEU A 201 -11.86 4.88 23.06
N LEU A 202 -11.73 5.48 24.26
CA LEU A 202 -10.72 5.09 25.24
C LEU A 202 -10.90 3.63 25.68
N LEU A 203 -12.14 3.20 25.93
CA LEU A 203 -12.44 1.81 26.25
C LEU A 203 -12.01 0.87 25.11
N LEU A 204 -12.32 1.21 23.86
CA LEU A 204 -11.90 0.46 22.70
C LEU A 204 -10.37 0.37 22.59
N ILE A 205 -9.66 1.49 22.79
CA ILE A 205 -8.20 1.52 22.80
C ILE A 205 -7.65 0.57 23.86
N VAL A 206 -8.21 0.56 25.07
CA VAL A 206 -7.78 -0.35 26.15
C VAL A 206 -8.00 -1.81 25.75
N VAL A 207 -9.16 -2.15 25.19
CA VAL A 207 -9.48 -3.53 24.76
C VAL A 207 -8.54 -4.01 23.67
N ILE A 208 -8.28 -3.19 22.64
CA ILE A 208 -7.37 -3.54 21.55
C ILE A 208 -5.94 -3.64 22.08
N THR A 209 -5.52 -2.71 22.94
CA THR A 209 -4.18 -2.72 23.57
C THR A 209 -3.95 -3.99 24.38
N TYR A 210 -4.94 -4.42 25.17
CA TYR A 210 -4.86 -5.67 25.92
C TYR A 210 -4.66 -6.86 24.98
N ARG A 211 -5.43 -6.92 23.89
CA ARG A 211 -5.29 -7.97 22.89
C ARG A 211 -3.92 -7.97 22.21
N ASP A 212 -3.42 -6.81 21.80
CA ASP A 212 -2.09 -6.67 21.19
C ASP A 212 -1.02 -7.24 22.12
N ILE A 213 -1.07 -6.90 23.42
CA ILE A 213 -0.11 -7.38 24.42
C ILE A 213 -0.18 -8.91 24.54
N VAL A 214 -1.40 -9.47 24.66
CA VAL A 214 -1.59 -10.93 24.76
C VAL A 214 -1.02 -11.63 23.52
N GLN A 215 -1.26 -11.09 22.32
CA GLN A 215 -0.80 -11.67 21.07
C GLN A 215 0.73 -11.59 20.88
N ILE A 216 1.38 -10.57 21.46
CA ILE A 216 2.85 -10.43 21.42
C ILE A 216 3.54 -11.40 22.41
N LEU A 217 2.88 -11.70 23.54
CA LEU A 217 3.41 -12.58 24.57
C LEU A 217 3.15 -14.07 24.31
N SER A 218 2.18 -14.40 23.45
CA SER A 218 1.85 -15.77 23.00
C SER A 218 2.72 -16.20 21.83
#